data_AF-A0A392SNH8-F1
#
_entry.id   AF-A0A392SNH8-F1
#
_cell.length_a   1.000
_cell.length_b   1.000
_cell.length_c   1.000
_cell.angle_alpha   90.00
_cell.angle_beta   90.00
_cell.angle_gamma   90.00
#
_symmetry.space_group_name_H-M   'P 1'
#
loop_
_entity.id
_entity.type
_entity.pdbx_description
1 polymer ?
#
loop_
_entity_poly.entity_id
_entity_poly.type
_entity_poly.pdbx_seq_one_letter_code
_entity_poly.pdbx_strand_id
1 'polypeptide(L)'
;GLQPTFLLSCFISGLSPEIRREVFALQPITLIQAASLARLQEEKFADARRAYRQKGILSPTPLNQIPPLPTPKPPLALLPPPPKPSNTNFKRLTSAEMA
;
A
#
# COMPACT_ATOMS: atom_id res chain seq x y z
N GLY A 1 0.77 -32.34 -23.79
CA GLY A 1 0.42 -30.91 -23.81
C GLY A 1 0.10 -30.46 -22.39
N LEU A 2 0.29 -29.16 -22.07
CA LEU A 2 -0.06 -28.59 -20.76
C LEU A 2 -1.58 -28.50 -20.58
N GLN A 3 -2.05 -28.67 -19.34
CA GLN A 3 -3.46 -28.54 -18.99
C GLN A 3 -3.95 -27.08 -19.18
N PRO A 4 -5.15 -26.83 -19.71
CA PRO A 4 -5.67 -25.47 -19.89
C PRO A 4 -5.71 -24.64 -18.60
N THR A 5 -5.99 -25.28 -17.47
CA THR A 5 -5.97 -24.66 -16.14
C THR A 5 -4.56 -24.23 -15.73
N PHE A 6 -3.53 -24.97 -16.13
CA PHE A 6 -2.14 -24.60 -15.87
C PHE A 6 -1.74 -23.37 -16.70
N LEU A 7 -2.16 -23.30 -17.97
CA LEU A 7 -1.93 -22.11 -18.81
C LEU A 7 -2.58 -20.86 -18.21
N LEU A 8 -3.81 -21.00 -17.71
CA LEU A 8 -4.50 -19.91 -17.01
C LEU A 8 -3.74 -19.47 -15.76
N SER A 9 -3.33 -20.41 -14.91
CA SER A 9 -2.57 -20.12 -13.69
C SER A 9 -1.21 -19.48 -13.99
N CYS A 10 -0.48 -19.98 -14.99
CA CYS A 10 0.77 -19.37 -15.45
C CYS A 10 0.56 -17.95 -15.95
N PHE A 11 -0.47 -17.73 -16.77
CA PHE A 11 -0.81 -16.41 -17.28
C PHE A 11 -1.07 -15.42 -16.15
N ILE A 12 -1.98 -15.76 -15.22
CA ILE A 12 -2.34 -14.91 -14.07
C ILE A 12 -1.11 -14.66 -13.17
N SER A 13 -0.27 -15.67 -12.97
CA SER A 13 0.94 -15.56 -12.15
C SER A 13 2.00 -14.64 -12.76
N GLY A 14 2.06 -14.55 -14.09
CA GLY A 14 2.96 -13.67 -14.83
C GLY A 14 2.50 -12.21 -14.93
N LEU A 15 1.29 -11.89 -14.48
CA LEU A 15 0.81 -10.51 -14.45
C LEU A 15 1.51 -9.70 -13.34
N SER A 16 1.61 -8.38 -13.55
CA SER A 16 2.04 -7.47 -12.49
C SER A 16 1.12 -7.61 -11.25
N PRO A 17 1.63 -7.42 -10.02
CA PRO A 17 0.85 -7.68 -8.81
C PRO A 17 -0.42 -6.82 -8.73
N GLU A 18 -0.39 -5.61 -9.29
CA GLU A 18 -1.53 -4.69 -9.37
C GLU A 18 -2.65 -5.26 -10.25
N ILE A 19 -2.30 -5.65 -11.48
CA ILE A 19 -3.24 -6.23 -12.45
C ILE A 19 -3.71 -7.60 -11.97
N ARG A 20 -2.81 -8.43 -11.44
CA ARG A 20 -3.11 -9.77 -10.95
C ARG A 20 -4.22 -9.76 -9.91
N ARG A 21 -4.19 -8.82 -8.95
CA ARG A 21 -5.24 -8.70 -7.92
C ARG A 21 -6.62 -8.42 -8.52
N GLU A 22 -6.68 -7.52 -9.50
CA GLU A 22 -7.92 -7.15 -10.17
C GLU A 22 -8.47 -8.29 -11.03
N VAL A 23 -7.59 -8.94 -11.81
CA VAL A 23 -7.97 -10.09 -12.62
C VAL A 23 -8.45 -11.24 -11.73
N PHE A 24 -7.79 -11.49 -10.58
CA PHE A 24 -8.22 -12.53 -9.64
C PHE A 24 -9.58 -12.24 -8.99
N ALA A 25 -9.83 -10.97 -8.65
CA ALA A 25 -11.12 -10.53 -8.09
C ALA A 25 -12.30 -10.75 -9.05
N LEU A 26 -12.03 -10.74 -10.36
CA LEU A 26 -13.02 -10.98 -11.40
C LEU A 26 -13.19 -12.46 -11.80
N GLN A 27 -12.43 -13.36 -11.18
CA GLN A 27 -12.56 -14.82 -11.32
C GLN A 27 -12.67 -15.34 -12.77
N PRO A 28 -11.68 -15.11 -13.64
CA PRO A 28 -11.71 -15.62 -15.00
C PRO A 28 -11.66 -17.14 -15.04
N ILE A 29 -12.49 -17.73 -15.90
CA ILE A 29 -12.55 -19.20 -16.09
C ILE A 29 -11.78 -19.67 -17.34
N THR A 30 -11.37 -18.74 -18.21
CA THR A 30 -10.63 -19.05 -19.44
C THR A 30 -9.45 -18.11 -19.64
N LEU A 31 -8.46 -18.57 -20.41
CA LEU A 31 -7.27 -17.78 -20.75
C LEU A 31 -7.65 -16.50 -21.52
N ILE A 32 -8.61 -16.59 -22.44
CA ILE A 32 -9.08 -15.45 -23.23
C ILE A 32 -9.72 -14.40 -22.32
N GLN A 33 -10.57 -14.82 -21.38
CA GLN A 33 -11.14 -13.90 -20.38
C GLN A 33 -10.04 -13.25 -19.55
N ALA A 34 -9.10 -14.03 -18.98
CA ALA A 34 -7.99 -13.49 -18.21
C ALA A 34 -7.17 -12.46 -19.01
N ALA A 35 -6.91 -12.72 -20.30
CA ALA A 35 -6.19 -11.80 -21.17
C ALA A 35 -6.97 -10.51 -21.44
N SER A 36 -8.27 -10.61 -21.73
CA SER A 36 -9.13 -9.44 -21.94
C SER A 36 -9.22 -8.56 -20.69
N LEU A 37 -9.37 -9.18 -19.52
CA LEU A 37 -9.41 -8.49 -18.24
C LEU A 37 -8.05 -7.87 -17.90
N ALA A 38 -6.95 -8.59 -18.11
CA ALA A 38 -5.62 -8.06 -17.87
C ALA A 38 -5.35 -6.80 -18.69
N ARG A 39 -5.73 -6.79 -19.98
CA ARG A 39 -5.60 -5.62 -20.85
C ARG A 39 -6.44 -4.45 -20.36
N LEU A 40 -7.71 -4.69 -20.00
CA LEU A 40 -8.59 -3.64 -19.47
C LEU A 40 -8.00 -2.99 -18.21
N GLN A 41 -7.44 -3.81 -17.32
CA GLN A 41 -6.82 -3.29 -16.10
C GLN A 41 -5.51 -2.57 -16.38
N GLU A 42 -4.70 -3.06 -17.32
CA GLU A 42 -3.47 -2.37 -17.75
C GLU A 42 -3.76 -0.94 -18.22
N GLU A 43 -4.79 -0.76 -19.04
CA GLU A 43 -5.24 0.56 -19.52
C GLU A 43 -5.68 1.44 -18.34
N LYS A 44 -6.51 0.92 -17.42
CA LYS A 44 -6.93 1.62 -16.19
C LYS A 44 -5.73 2.14 -15.38
N PHE A 45 -4.73 1.29 -15.16
CA PHE A 45 -3.54 1.67 -14.39
C PHE A 45 -2.62 2.62 -15.17
N ALA A 46 -2.52 2.48 -16.49
CA ALA A 46 -1.76 3.41 -17.32
C ALA A 46 -2.34 4.83 -17.25
N ASP A 47 -3.67 4.96 -17.32
CA ASP A 47 -4.35 6.25 -17.23
C ASP A 47 -4.25 6.85 -15.82
N ALA A 48 -4.39 6.04 -14.77
CA ALA A 48 -4.18 6.50 -13.40
C ALA A 48 -2.75 7.04 -13.18
N ARG A 49 -1.73 6.35 -13.73
CA ARG A 49 -0.34 6.81 -13.68
C ARG A 49 -0.14 8.11 -14.44
N ARG A 50 -0.74 8.26 -15.62
CA ARG A 50 -0.69 9.51 -16.41
C ARG A 50 -1.35 10.66 -15.66
N ALA A 51 -2.53 10.44 -15.09
CA ALA A 51 -3.25 11.44 -14.29
C ALA A 51 -2.43 11.88 -13.07
N TYR A 52 -1.76 10.95 -12.38
CA TYR A 52 -0.86 11.28 -11.27
C TYR A 52 0.35 12.10 -11.72
N ARG A 53 0.95 11.77 -12.88
CA ARG A 53 2.08 12.54 -13.44
C ARG A 53 1.68 13.94 -13.92
N GLN A 54 0.48 14.10 -14.48
CA GLN A 54 -0.05 15.39 -14.93
C GLN A 54 -0.45 16.29 -13.75
N LYS A 55 -0.93 15.72 -12.65
CA LYS A 55 -1.16 16.43 -11.39
C LYS A 55 0.14 16.60 -10.60
N GLY A 56 1.15 17.24 -11.20
CA GLY A 56 2.46 17.54 -10.60
C GLY A 56 2.43 18.50 -9.39
N ILE A 57 1.53 18.28 -8.43
CA ILE A 57 1.29 19.03 -7.20
C ILE A 57 0.80 17.95 -6.22
N LEU A 58 1.63 17.24 -5.46
CA LEU A 58 2.43 17.70 -4.33
C LEU A 58 3.51 16.64 -4.09
N SER A 59 4.74 16.87 -4.55
CA SER A 59 5.88 16.21 -3.95
C SER A 59 5.92 16.65 -2.47
N PRO A 60 5.92 15.77 -1.47
CA PRO A 60 6.32 16.20 -0.14
C PRO A 60 7.77 16.67 -0.27
N THR A 61 7.99 17.98 -0.18
CA THR A 61 9.32 18.56 -0.09
C THR A 61 10.02 17.88 1.08
N PRO A 62 11.21 17.28 0.91
CA PRO A 62 11.98 16.84 2.06
C PRO A 62 12.35 18.10 2.85
N LEU A 63 11.73 18.29 4.02
CA LEU A 63 12.20 19.25 5.02
C LEU A 63 13.54 18.73 5.55
N ASN A 64 14.62 18.99 4.82
CA ASN A 64 15.96 18.70 5.27
C ASN A 64 16.63 20.02 5.65
N GLN A 65 17.33 19.99 6.79
CA GLN A 65 18.27 20.97 7.34
C GLN A 65 17.69 21.97 8.35
N ILE A 66 17.54 21.50 9.59
CA ILE A 66 17.74 22.34 10.77
C ILE A 66 19.22 22.16 11.18
N PRO A 67 20.05 23.22 11.22
CA PRO A 67 21.43 23.12 11.69
C PRO A 67 21.48 22.81 13.20
N PRO A 68 22.51 22.10 13.71
CA PRO A 68 22.63 21.84 15.15
C PRO A 68 23.19 23.09 15.85
N LEU A 69 22.44 23.70 16.76
CA LEU A 69 22.91 24.77 17.66
C LEU A 69 22.35 24.52 19.08
N PRO A 70 22.98 25.07 20.13
CA PRO A 70 23.67 24.31 21.15
C PRO A 70 22.77 24.12 22.37
N THR A 71 23.03 23.08 23.14
CA THR A 71 22.38 22.78 24.41
C THR A 71 22.38 23.95 25.40
N PRO A 72 21.22 24.39 25.92
CA PRO A 72 21.14 25.09 27.19
C PRO A 72 20.76 24.10 28.31
N LYS A 73 21.48 24.21 29.42
CA LYS A 73 21.31 23.42 30.66
C LYS A 73 19.92 23.73 31.28
N PRO A 74 19.32 22.79 32.06
CA PRO A 74 17.93 22.92 32.49
C PRO A 74 17.80 23.75 33.77
N PRO A 75 16.70 24.49 33.98
CA PRO A 75 16.21 24.78 35.32
C PRO A 75 15.25 23.66 35.75
N LEU A 76 15.58 23.10 36.90
CA LEU A 76 14.79 22.17 37.70
C LEU A 76 13.35 22.66 37.89
N ALA A 77 12.35 21.79 37.70
CA ALA A 77 11.22 21.61 38.62
C ALA A 77 10.11 20.73 38.02
N LEU A 78 9.87 19.61 38.71
CA LEU A 78 8.59 18.93 38.91
C LEU A 78 7.78 18.56 37.65
N LEU A 79 8.01 17.35 37.13
CA LEU A 79 6.96 16.32 37.01
C LEU A 79 7.64 14.99 36.62
N PRO A 80 7.26 13.83 37.20
CA PRO A 80 7.83 12.55 36.78
C PRO A 80 7.41 12.22 35.33
N PRO A 81 8.35 11.80 34.45
CA PRO A 81 7.99 11.34 33.11
C PRO A 81 7.27 9.99 33.18
N PRO A 82 6.21 9.76 32.39
CA PRO A 82 5.55 8.46 32.33
C PRO A 82 6.50 7.39 31.72
N PRO A 83 6.44 6.13 32.19
CA PRO A 83 7.25 5.06 31.65
C PRO A 83 6.81 4.74 30.21
N LYS A 84 7.76 4.66 29.28
CA LYS A 84 7.54 4.20 27.91
C LYS A 84 7.14 2.72 27.94
N PRO A 85 5.97 2.30 27.41
CA PRO A 85 5.75 0.91 27.13
C PRO A 85 6.50 0.51 25.86
N SER A 86 7.45 -0.38 26.08
CA SER A 86 8.11 -1.23 25.11
C SER A 86 7.15 -1.84 24.09
N ASN A 87 7.64 -1.93 22.86
CA ASN A 87 7.08 -2.63 21.72
C ASN A 87 6.41 -3.96 22.13
N THR A 88 5.10 -4.07 21.97
CA THR A 88 4.39 -5.37 21.96
C THR A 88 3.27 -5.26 20.94
N ASN A 89 3.47 -5.97 19.82
CA ASN A 89 2.39 -6.41 18.95
C ASN A 89 1.29 -7.00 19.83
N PHE A 90 0.02 -6.58 19.72
CA PHE A 90 -1.12 -7.47 19.53
C PHE A 90 -2.39 -6.65 19.24
N LYS A 91 -3.17 -7.21 18.32
CA LYS A 91 -4.49 -6.80 17.84
C LYS A 91 -5.48 -6.64 19.01
N ARG A 92 -6.55 -5.84 18.85
CA ARG A 92 -7.95 -6.33 18.73
C ARG A 92 -8.98 -5.19 18.83
N LEU A 93 -9.98 -5.30 17.94
CA LEU A 93 -11.21 -4.52 17.87
C LEU A 93 -12.08 -4.75 19.12
N THR A 94 -12.86 -3.75 19.54
CA THR A 94 -14.05 -4.00 20.37
C THR A 94 -15.25 -3.26 19.79
N SER A 95 -16.29 -4.06 19.53
CA SER A 95 -17.64 -3.68 19.12
C SER A 95 -18.49 -3.47 20.39
N ALA A 96 -19.43 -2.52 20.31
CA ALA A 96 -20.62 -2.41 21.16
C ALA A 96 -20.42 -2.27 22.68
N GLU A 97 -20.67 -1.08 23.21
CA GLU A 97 -21.53 -0.83 24.38
C GLU A 97 -21.98 0.65 24.34
N MET A 98 -23.00 0.93 23.52
CA MET A 98 -23.95 2.01 23.81
C MET A 98 -25.06 1.38 24.64
N ALA A 99 -25.11 1.70 25.94
CA ALA A 99 -26.27 1.54 26.80
C ALA A 99 -26.27 2.67 27.82
#